data_AF-A0A1I5CWR4-F1
#
_entry.id   AF-A0A1I5CWR4-F1
#
_cell.length_a   1.000
_cell.length_b   1.000
_cell.length_c   1.000
_cell.angle_alpha   90.00
_cell.angle_beta   90.00
_cell.angle_gamma   90.00
#
_symmetry.space_group_name_H-M   'P 1'
#
loop_
_entity.id
_entity.type
_entity.pdbx_description
1 polymer ?
#
loop_
_entity_poly.entity_id
_entity_poly.type
_entity_poly.pdbx_seq_one_letter_code
_entity_poly.pdbx_strand_id
1 'polypeptide(L)' 'MKLNLLSCEAQRPDRRAIAKCMVEISKNISESLANELTDILLEGNAVDIAVSDKNSGSALRALRKLDIDYEIVE' A
#
# COMPACT_ATOMS: atom_id res chain seq x y z
N MET A 1 0.40 -7.83 10.98
CA MET A 1 0.17 -8.52 9.69
C MET A 1 1.12 -8.00 8.62
N LYS A 2 1.65 -8.85 7.73
CA LYS A 2 2.39 -8.40 6.54
C LYS A 2 1.48 -8.44 5.32
N LEU A 3 1.68 -7.50 4.41
CA LEU A 3 0.99 -7.43 3.13
C LEU A 3 2.03 -7.30 2.03
N ASN A 4 1.84 -8.04 0.95
CA ASN A 4 2.56 -7.83 -0.29
C ASN A 4 1.61 -7.11 -1.26
N LEU A 5 1.96 -5.91 -1.71
CA LEU A 5 1.18 -5.15 -2.70
C LEU A 5 1.72 -5.54 -4.09
N LEU A 6 0.86 -6.10 -4.94
CA LEU A 6 1.27 -6.71 -6.20
C LEU A 6 1.26 -5.71 -7.35
N SER A 7 0.14 -4.99 -7.49
CA SER A 7 -0.11 -4.09 -8.62
C SER A 7 -1.20 -3.08 -8.27
N CYS A 8 -1.26 -2.00 -9.05
CA CYS A 8 -2.36 -1.04 -9.02
C CYS A 8 -3.10 -1.09 -10.36
N GLU A 9 -4.36 -1.52 -10.35
CA GLU A 9 -5.20 -1.62 -11.55
C GLU A 9 -6.01 -0.33 -11.83
N ALA A 10 -5.80 0.72 -11.02
CA ALA A 10 -6.49 1.99 -11.20
C ALA A 10 -6.17 2.60 -12.58
N GLN A 11 -7.22 2.97 -13.33
CA GLN A 11 -7.05 3.62 -14.65
C GLN A 11 -6.22 4.91 -14.59
N ARG A 12 -6.26 5.62 -13.44
CA ARG A 12 -5.46 6.80 -13.14
C ARG A 12 -4.99 6.70 -11.68
N PRO A 13 -3.83 6.09 -11.44
CA PRO A 13 -3.35 5.90 -10.07
C PRO A 13 -3.04 7.25 -9.42
N ASP A 14 -3.70 7.53 -8.29
CA ASP A 14 -3.39 8.71 -7.49
C ASP A 14 -2.20 8.41 -6.57
N ARG A 15 -1.00 8.68 -7.09
CA ARG A 15 0.27 8.47 -6.37
C ARG A 15 0.28 9.10 -4.98
N ARG A 16 -0.35 10.27 -4.79
CA ARG A 16 -0.38 10.95 -3.49
C ARG A 16 -1.27 10.21 -2.50
N ALA A 17 -2.45 9.77 -2.97
CA ALA A 17 -3.36 9.00 -2.14
C ALA A 17 -2.77 7.64 -1.75
N ILE A 18 -2.07 6.97 -2.68
CA ILE A 18 -1.39 5.70 -2.43
C ILE A 18 -0.27 5.86 -1.39
N ALA A 19 0.67 6.80 -1.61
CA ALA A 19 1.75 7.04 -0.67
C ALA A 19 1.22 7.40 0.73
N LYS A 20 0.22 8.28 0.81
CA LYS A 20 -0.41 8.64 2.08
C LYS A 20 -1.07 7.44 2.76
N CYS A 21 -1.78 6.61 1.99
CA CYS A 21 -2.39 5.39 2.50
C CYS A 21 -1.33 4.44 3.08
N MET A 22 -0.21 4.22 2.37
CA MET A 22 0.88 3.38 2.84
C MET A 22 1.47 3.86 4.17
N VAL A 23 1.66 5.17 4.34
CA VAL A 23 2.13 5.75 5.62
C VAL A 23 1.11 5.52 6.75
N GLU A 24 -0.18 5.74 6.48
CA GLU A 24 -1.23 5.62 7.51
C GLU A 24 -1.44 4.19 8.01
N ILE A 25 -1.30 3.19 7.13
CA ILE A 25 -1.57 1.80 7.47
C ILE A 25 -0.33 1.06 7.99
N SER A 26 0.87 1.54 7.66
CA SER A 26 2.11 0.86 7.98
C SER A 26 2.67 1.24 9.34
N LYS A 27 3.35 0.30 9.99
CA LYS A 27 3.87 0.49 11.36
C LYS A 27 5.12 1.37 11.45
N ASN A 28 5.89 1.49 10.36
CA ASN A 28 7.19 2.18 10.38
C ASN A 28 7.64 2.68 8.98
N ILE A 29 6.72 3.18 8.17
CA ILE A 29 7.04 3.75 6.85
C ILE A 29 6.96 5.27 6.94
N SER A 30 8.04 5.94 6.53
CA SER A 30 8.07 7.40 6.38
C SER A 30 7.43 7.83 5.06
N GLU A 31 7.03 9.10 4.96
CA GLU A 31 6.46 9.66 3.72
C GLU A 31 7.43 9.57 2.54
N SER A 32 8.73 9.74 2.76
CA SER A 32 9.76 9.54 1.73
C SER A 32 9.77 8.12 1.18
N LEU A 33 9.84 7.13 2.08
CA LEU A 33 9.86 5.71 1.71
C LEU A 33 8.54 5.30 1.02
N ALA A 34 7.40 5.80 1.50
CA ALA A 34 6.11 5.53 0.87
C ALA A 34 6.03 6.04 -0.58
N ASN A 35 6.63 7.20 -0.87
CA ASN A 35 6.68 7.73 -2.23
C ASN A 35 7.52 6.83 -3.15
N GLU A 36 8.68 6.36 -2.68
CA GLU A 36 9.54 5.43 -3.42
C GLU A 36 8.85 4.09 -3.67
N LEU A 37 8.22 3.51 -2.63
CA LEU A 37 7.48 2.25 -2.78
C LEU A 37 6.26 2.41 -3.71
N THR A 38 5.62 3.58 -3.70
CA THR A 38 4.52 3.85 -4.63
C THR A 38 5.02 3.89 -6.06
N ASP A 39 6.19 4.47 -6.34
CA ASP A 39 6.78 4.41 -7.69
C ASP A 39 7.02 2.98 -8.13
N ILE A 40 7.64 2.20 -7.26
CA ILE A 40 7.95 0.79 -7.53
C ILE A 40 6.65 0.00 -7.84
N LEU A 41 5.58 0.24 -7.07
CA LEU A 41 4.27 -0.38 -7.30
C LEU A 41 3.64 0.04 -8.63
N LEU A 42 3.75 1.32 -9.00
CA LEU A 42 3.21 1.83 -10.27
C LEU A 42 4.03 1.41 -11.49
N GLU A 43 5.31 1.09 -11.29
CA GLU A 43 6.15 0.43 -12.30
C GLU A 43 5.81 -1.06 -12.49
N GLY A 44 4.91 -1.61 -11.66
CA GLY A 44 4.44 -2.99 -11.74
C GLY A 44 5.29 -3.98 -10.92
N ASN A 45 6.09 -3.47 -9.98
CA ASN A 45 6.86 -4.30 -9.07
C ASN A 45 6.12 -4.48 -7.73
N ALA A 46 6.20 -5.68 -7.17
CA ALA A 46 5.58 -5.95 -5.87
C ALA A 46 6.36 -5.28 -4.73
N VAL A 47 5.64 -4.79 -3.72
CA VAL A 47 6.22 -4.15 -2.53
C VAL A 47 5.62 -4.71 -1.23
N ASP A 48 6.50 -5.04 -0.28
CA ASP A 48 6.09 -5.54 1.02
C ASP A 48 5.90 -4.40 2.03
N ILE A 49 4.79 -4.43 2.76
CA ILE A 49 4.51 -3.52 3.87
C ILE A 49 4.06 -4.25 5.13
N ALA A 50 4.46 -3.71 6.29
CA ALA A 50 4.04 -4.22 7.59
C ALA A 50 2.90 -3.37 8.16
N VAL A 51 1.72 -3.96 8.28
CA VAL A 51 0.51 -3.29 8.78
C VAL A 51 0.33 -3.55 10.28
N SER A 52 -0.09 -2.50 11.00
CA SER A 52 -0.42 -2.59 12.42
C SER A 52 -1.76 -3.31 12.64
N ASP A 53 -1.80 -4.35 13.49
CA ASP A 53 -2.98 -5.21 13.68
C ASP A 53 -4.23 -4.47 14.20
N LYS A 54 -4.06 -3.32 14.86
CA LYS A 54 -5.21 -2.50 15.32
C LYS A 54 -6.02 -1.89 14.16
N ASN A 55 -5.45 -1.78 12.97
CA ASN A 55 -6.03 -1.08 11.81
C ASN A 55 -6.14 -1.96 10.56
N SER A 56 -6.06 -3.29 10.69
CA SER A 56 -6.10 -4.19 9.53
C SER A 56 -7.37 -4.03 8.69
N GLY A 57 -8.54 -3.92 9.32
CA GLY A 57 -9.82 -3.76 8.61
C GLY A 57 -9.95 -2.44 7.83
N SER A 58 -9.46 -1.33 8.38
CA SER A 58 -9.44 -0.03 7.68
C SER A 58 -8.38 -0.01 6.58
N ALA A 59 -7.23 -0.64 6.81
CA ALA A 59 -6.16 -0.75 5.82
C ALA A 59 -6.59 -1.51 4.57
N LEU A 60 -7.17 -2.72 4.74
CA LEU A 60 -7.68 -3.54 3.63
C LEU A 60 -8.81 -2.84 2.86
N ARG A 61 -9.57 -1.96 3.51
CA ARG A 61 -10.58 -1.14 2.85
C ARG A 61 -9.94 0.00 2.05
N ALA A 62 -8.89 0.62 2.57
CA ALA A 62 -8.19 1.70 1.87
C ALA A 62 -7.49 1.20 0.60
N LEU A 63 -6.81 0.05 0.67
CA LEU A 63 -6.19 -0.60 -0.50
C LEU A 63 -7.21 -0.91 -1.60
N ARG A 64 -8.37 -1.48 -1.25
CA ARG A 64 -9.45 -1.75 -2.21
C ARG A 64 -10.05 -0.49 -2.84
N LYS A 65 -10.02 0.66 -2.16
CA LYS A 65 -10.51 1.93 -2.74
C LYS A 65 -9.54 2.53 -3.76
N LEU A 66 -8.27 2.13 -3.68
CA LEU A 66 -7.21 2.59 -4.55
C LEU A 66 -6.93 1.59 -5.68
N ASP A 67 -7.77 0.55 -5.82
CA ASP A 67 -7.59 -0.56 -6.76
C ASP A 67 -6.17 -1.16 -6.70
N ILE A 68 -5.68 -1.37 -5.47
CA ILE A 68 -4.39 -2.04 -5.22
C ILE A 68 -4.65 -3.50 -4.90
N ASP A 69 -4.04 -4.39 -5.68
CA ASP A 69 -4.00 -5.81 -5.41
C ASP A 69 -3.00 -6.09 -4.31
N TYR A 70 -3.42 -6.90 -3.34
CA TYR A 70 -2.59 -7.27 -2.21
C TYR A 70 -2.76 -8.75 -1.87
N GLU A 71 -1.69 -9.32 -1.36
CA GLU A 71 -1.65 -10.65 -0.76
C GLU A 71 -1.33 -10.50 0.72
N ILE A 72 -2.08 -11.22 1.56
CA ILE A 72 -1.83 -11.26 3.00
C ILE A 72 -0.76 -12.31 3.26
N VAL A 73 0.37 -11.88 3.80
CA VAL A 73 1.49 -12.74 4.17
C VAL A 73 1.56 -12.80 5.70
N GLU A 74 1.80 -13.99 6.26
CA GLU A 74 1.78 -14.25 7.71
C GLU A 74 2.82 -13.43 8.50
#